data_AF-A0A7Y2NVG9-F1
#
_entry.id   AF-A0A7Y2NVG9-F1
#
_cell.length_a   1.000
_cell.length_b   1.000
_cell.length_c   1.000
_cell.angle_alpha   90.00
_cell.angle_beta   90.00
_cell.angle_gamma   90.00
#
_symmetry.space_group_name_H-M   'P 1'
#
loop_
_entity.id
_entity.type
_entity.pdbx_description
1 polymer ?
#
loop_
_entity_poly.entity_id
_entity_poly.type
_entity_poly.pdbx_seq_one_letter_code
_entity_poly.pdbx_strand_id
1 'polypeptide(L)'
;YETAGFVGNLGYTARVSGLARGFTYYQDHVPSLPMLIQNFAGTRRQWTKRTGFKVEHRLAADINQSFFRWLSRRSDRAERPFFVFLNYFDAHYPYRPHKELPGNFGTTPVRIPPLDAHGQTGTLTAMRDLYDGEILYLDTQVQRLLNELRSRHLLDNTLVIITSDHGEEFGENPHGTAGHGVSLYMPSLRIPLLMVHPGSVPQGLRLRPPVGLRDIPATVLTLLGFDSEPMFPGRSLSQFWTASEAQRPVEVRPPLAELSLRSWLPRWAPANRGALSSIVIDNLHYIRNENGEEELYDFVEDPWERHDLAPLAASGTLDQFRASLEAIQESAQHRRPTQD
;
A
#
# COMPACT_ATOMS: atom_id res chain seq x y z
N TYR A 1 -7.57 -10.58 -22.47
CA TYR A 1 -6.32 -10.42 -21.70
C TYR A 1 -5.90 -11.77 -21.16
N GLU A 2 -4.60 -12.09 -21.16
CA GLU A 2 -4.08 -13.14 -20.27
C GLU A 2 -3.67 -12.48 -18.94
N THR A 3 -4.05 -13.09 -17.82
CA THR A 3 -3.88 -12.50 -16.48
C THR A 3 -2.89 -13.34 -15.68
N ALA A 4 -1.85 -12.71 -15.13
CA ALA A 4 -0.83 -13.37 -14.32
C ALA A 4 -0.56 -12.65 -12.99
N GLY A 5 -0.41 -13.39 -11.89
CA GLY A 5 0.00 -12.87 -10.60
C GLY A 5 1.26 -13.55 -10.09
N PHE A 6 2.19 -12.78 -9.52
CA PHE A 6 3.43 -13.28 -8.91
C PHE A 6 3.60 -12.61 -7.55
N VAL A 7 3.60 -13.39 -6.47
CA VAL A 7 3.50 -12.83 -5.12
C VAL A 7 4.65 -13.23 -4.19
N GLY A 8 5.18 -12.25 -3.47
CA GLY A 8 6.13 -12.43 -2.36
C GLY A 8 5.45 -12.53 -1.00
N ASN A 9 4.27 -11.92 -0.84
CA ASN A 9 3.47 -11.96 0.38
C ASN A 9 2.65 -13.26 0.47
N LEU A 10 3.24 -14.29 1.08
CA LEU A 10 2.60 -15.59 1.22
C LEU A 10 1.52 -15.66 2.31
N GLY A 11 1.31 -14.57 3.06
CA GLY A 11 0.29 -14.50 4.12
C GLY A 11 -1.02 -13.89 3.66
N TYR A 12 -0.98 -12.77 2.95
CA TYR A 12 -2.17 -11.97 2.62
C TYR A 12 -2.53 -11.99 1.13
N THR A 13 -1.58 -12.27 0.24
CA THR A 13 -1.83 -12.33 -1.21
C THR A 13 -1.73 -13.74 -1.77
N ALA A 14 -1.74 -14.77 -0.91
CA ALA A 14 -1.80 -16.16 -1.38
C ALA A 14 -3.20 -16.50 -1.93
N ARG A 15 -3.34 -17.57 -2.71
CA ARG A 15 -4.65 -18.02 -3.25
C ARG A 15 -5.74 -18.14 -2.19
N VAL A 16 -5.36 -18.52 -0.96
CA VAL A 16 -6.27 -18.68 0.18
C VAL A 16 -6.95 -17.37 0.61
N SER A 17 -6.40 -16.20 0.29
CA SER A 17 -7.07 -14.92 0.54
C SER A 17 -8.14 -14.59 -0.50
N GLY A 18 -8.23 -15.37 -1.58
CA GLY A 18 -9.13 -15.13 -2.70
C GLY A 18 -8.62 -14.10 -3.72
N LEU A 19 -7.44 -13.51 -3.51
CA LEU A 19 -6.83 -12.53 -4.42
C LEU A 19 -6.41 -13.14 -5.77
N ALA A 20 -6.25 -14.47 -5.84
CA ALA A 20 -5.94 -15.17 -7.07
C ALA A 20 -7.14 -15.32 -8.04
N ARG A 21 -8.35 -14.95 -7.63
CA ARG A 21 -9.55 -15.04 -8.49
C ARG A 21 -9.40 -14.13 -9.70
N GLY A 22 -9.72 -14.66 -10.89
CA GLY A 22 -9.60 -13.95 -12.17
C GLY A 22 -8.22 -14.06 -12.84
N PHE A 23 -7.21 -14.59 -12.16
CA PHE A 23 -5.89 -14.84 -12.75
C PHE A 23 -5.84 -16.21 -13.46
N THR A 24 -5.46 -16.22 -14.74
CA THR A 24 -5.20 -17.45 -15.50
C THR A 24 -3.93 -18.17 -15.07
N TYR A 25 -2.94 -17.41 -14.58
CA TYR A 25 -1.73 -17.91 -13.95
C TYR A 25 -1.51 -17.17 -12.63
N TYR A 26 -1.24 -17.90 -11.55
CA TYR A 26 -0.97 -17.27 -10.26
C TYR A 26 0.13 -18.04 -9.56
N GLN A 27 1.29 -17.42 -9.37
CA GLN A 27 2.39 -18.02 -8.67
C GLN A 27 2.47 -17.50 -7.25
N ASP A 28 1.92 -18.29 -6.35
CA ASP A 28 2.17 -18.29 -4.91
C ASP A 28 2.97 -19.53 -4.51
N HIS A 29 3.18 -19.75 -3.20
CA HIS A 29 3.71 -21.01 -2.69
C HIS A 29 2.57 -22.02 -2.47
N VAL A 30 2.89 -23.31 -2.65
CA VAL A 30 2.09 -24.39 -2.08
C VAL A 30 2.23 -24.26 -0.55
N PRO A 31 1.15 -24.01 0.20
CA PRO A 31 1.27 -23.86 1.64
C PRO A 31 1.83 -25.16 2.24
N SER A 32 2.86 -25.03 3.06
CA SER A 32 3.35 -26.16 3.84
C SER A 32 2.22 -26.67 4.75
N LEU A 33 2.19 -27.97 5.08
CA LEU A 33 1.20 -28.54 6.02
C LEU A 33 1.07 -27.71 7.32
N PRO A 34 2.17 -27.15 7.88
CA PRO A 34 2.10 -26.19 8.99
C PRO A 34 1.34 -24.88 8.69
N MET A 35 1.48 -24.28 7.51
CA MET A 35 0.72 -23.08 7.11
C MET A 35 -0.77 -23.37 6.96
N LEU A 36 -1.14 -24.56 6.46
CA LEU A 36 -2.55 -24.98 6.37
C LEU A 36 -3.16 -25.11 7.78
N ILE A 37 -2.45 -25.72 8.72
CA ILE A 37 -2.88 -25.83 10.13
C ILE A 37 -2.98 -24.44 10.79
N GLN A 38 -2.04 -23.54 10.49
CA GLN A 38 -2.03 -22.17 11.02
C GLN A 38 -3.23 -21.33 10.55
N ASN A 39 -3.68 -21.51 9.30
CA ASN A 39 -4.83 -20.78 8.74
C ASN A 39 -6.18 -21.30 9.28
N PHE A 40 -6.27 -22.59 9.65
CA PHE A 40 -7.48 -23.15 10.27
C PHE A 40 -7.63 -22.80 11.76
N ALA A 41 -6.51 -22.63 12.49
CA ALA A 41 -6.55 -22.59 13.95
C ALA A 41 -6.58 -21.18 14.57
N GLY A 42 -6.75 -20.09 13.81
CA GLY A 42 -6.82 -18.71 14.34
C GLY A 42 -5.61 -18.27 15.19
N THR A 43 -4.53 -19.05 15.21
CA THR A 43 -3.44 -18.99 16.19
C THR A 43 -2.13 -18.55 15.53
N ARG A 44 -2.23 -17.56 14.63
CA ARG A 44 -1.09 -17.00 13.88
C ARG A 44 0.08 -16.56 14.78
N ARG A 45 -0.20 -16.18 16.04
CA ARG A 45 0.76 -15.60 16.99
C ARG A 45 1.43 -16.61 17.93
N GLN A 46 0.80 -17.75 18.23
CA GLN A 46 1.33 -18.72 19.21
C GLN A 46 2.26 -19.76 18.59
N TRP A 47 2.05 -20.12 17.32
CA TRP A 47 2.81 -21.19 16.67
C TRP A 47 4.15 -20.72 16.09
N THR A 48 4.20 -19.52 15.50
CA THR A 48 5.44 -18.87 15.01
C THR A 48 6.49 -18.70 16.11
N LYS A 49 6.06 -18.46 17.35
CA LYS A 49 6.95 -18.42 18.53
C LYS A 49 7.48 -19.78 18.97
N ARG A 50 6.80 -20.88 18.65
CA ARG A 50 7.14 -22.24 19.12
C ARG A 50 7.95 -23.07 18.14
N THR A 51 7.84 -22.83 16.83
CA THR A 51 8.41 -23.75 15.82
C THR A 51 9.56 -23.20 15.01
N GLY A 52 9.90 -21.90 15.15
CA GLY A 52 10.99 -21.29 14.38
C GLY A 52 10.75 -21.26 12.87
N PHE A 53 9.53 -21.59 12.41
CA PHE A 53 9.14 -21.56 11.01
C PHE A 53 9.14 -20.10 10.53
N LYS A 54 10.19 -19.73 9.79
CA LYS A 54 10.24 -18.50 9.00
C LYS A 54 9.46 -18.77 7.72
N VAL A 55 8.40 -18.00 7.49
CA VAL A 55 7.83 -17.93 6.14
C VAL A 55 8.90 -17.24 5.30
N GLU A 56 9.61 -17.99 4.47
CA GLU A 56 10.54 -17.42 3.50
C GLU A 56 9.72 -16.70 2.42
N HIS A 57 9.59 -15.39 2.59
CA HIS A 57 9.07 -14.52 1.55
C HIS A 57 10.03 -14.54 0.36
N ARG A 58 9.46 -14.48 -0.85
CA ARG A 58 10.23 -14.40 -2.09
C ARG A 58 10.75 -12.97 -2.27
N LEU A 59 12.00 -12.85 -2.69
CA LEU A 59 12.60 -11.55 -2.96
C LEU A 59 12.13 -11.00 -4.31
N ALA A 60 12.24 -9.69 -4.51
CA ALA A 60 11.89 -9.05 -5.77
C ALA A 60 12.63 -9.66 -6.98
N ALA A 61 13.88 -10.09 -6.82
CA ALA A 61 14.61 -10.80 -7.87
C ALA A 61 13.94 -12.12 -8.29
N ASP A 62 13.39 -12.88 -7.35
CA ASP A 62 12.69 -14.14 -7.63
C ASP A 62 11.36 -13.89 -8.35
N ILE A 63 10.64 -12.85 -7.92
CA ILE A 63 9.39 -12.40 -8.55
C ILE A 63 9.65 -12.00 -10.01
N ASN A 64 10.66 -11.15 -10.23
CA ASN A 64 11.09 -10.73 -11.56
C ASN A 64 11.49 -11.92 -12.43
N GLN A 65 12.32 -12.84 -11.93
CA GLN A 65 12.75 -13.99 -12.71
C GLN A 65 11.56 -14.86 -13.13
N SER A 66 10.61 -15.09 -12.24
CA SER A 66 9.40 -15.83 -12.58
C SER A 66 8.53 -15.12 -13.61
N PHE A 67 8.34 -13.81 -13.47
CA PHE A 67 7.62 -13.02 -14.45
C PHE A 67 8.31 -13.07 -15.82
N PHE A 68 9.62 -12.90 -15.89
CA PHE A 68 10.38 -12.96 -17.15
C PHE A 68 10.30 -14.33 -17.81
N ARG A 69 10.33 -15.42 -17.03
CA ARG A 69 10.10 -16.79 -17.56
C ARG A 69 8.71 -16.95 -18.16
N TRP A 70 7.68 -16.44 -17.48
CA TRP A 70 6.31 -16.47 -17.99
C TRP A 70 6.18 -15.63 -19.27
N LEU A 71 6.78 -14.43 -19.27
CA LEU A 71 6.78 -13.53 -20.42
C LEU A 71 7.48 -14.13 -21.64
N SER A 72 8.61 -14.83 -21.44
CA SER A 72 9.29 -15.55 -22.54
C SER A 72 8.50 -16.73 -23.10
N ARG A 73 7.66 -17.41 -22.30
CA ARG A 73 6.79 -18.49 -22.81
C ARG A 73 5.57 -17.96 -23.55
N ARG A 74 5.27 -16.68 -23.38
CA ARG A 74 4.14 -16.00 -24.03
C ARG A 74 4.46 -15.56 -25.46
N SER A 75 5.72 -15.58 -25.90
CA SER A 75 6.09 -15.18 -27.27
C SER A 75 5.23 -15.86 -28.35
N ASP A 76 4.77 -17.08 -28.10
CA ASP A 76 3.92 -17.86 -29.01
C ASP A 76 2.46 -17.34 -29.09
N ARG A 77 2.10 -16.35 -28.27
CA ARG A 77 0.78 -15.71 -28.16
C ARG A 77 0.88 -14.19 -28.03
N ALA A 78 1.93 -13.59 -28.60
CA ALA A 78 2.31 -12.20 -28.39
C ALA A 78 1.20 -11.17 -28.69
N GLU A 79 0.26 -11.50 -29.59
CA GLU A 79 -0.83 -10.60 -30.00
C GLU A 79 -1.91 -10.39 -28.93
N ARG A 80 -2.04 -11.28 -27.94
CA ARG A 80 -3.01 -11.06 -26.85
C ARG A 80 -2.47 -9.96 -25.92
N PRO A 81 -3.31 -9.08 -25.34
CA PRO A 81 -2.92 -8.18 -24.24
C PRO A 81 -2.74 -8.91 -22.91
N PHE A 82 -1.95 -8.38 -21.97
CA PHE A 82 -1.76 -8.94 -20.63
C PHE A 82 -2.15 -7.99 -19.50
N PHE A 83 -2.46 -8.58 -18.35
CA PHE A 83 -2.52 -7.91 -17.07
C PHE A 83 -1.66 -8.70 -16.10
N VAL A 84 -0.71 -8.04 -15.44
CA VAL A 84 0.24 -8.68 -14.53
C VAL A 84 0.22 -7.96 -13.18
N PHE A 85 0.04 -8.73 -12.11
CA PHE A 85 0.19 -8.27 -10.74
C PHE A 85 1.50 -8.81 -10.16
N LEU A 86 2.44 -7.91 -9.87
CA LEU A 86 3.69 -8.22 -9.18
C LEU A 86 3.59 -7.69 -7.76
N ASN A 87 3.52 -8.59 -6.78
CA ASN A 87 3.59 -8.22 -5.37
C ASN A 87 5.01 -8.49 -4.86
N TYR A 88 5.75 -7.41 -4.67
CA TYR A 88 7.01 -7.41 -3.93
C TYR A 88 6.73 -7.40 -2.43
N PHE A 89 7.61 -8.02 -1.66
CA PHE A 89 7.51 -8.08 -0.19
C PHE A 89 8.77 -7.57 0.52
N ASP A 90 9.77 -7.19 -0.28
CA ASP A 90 10.93 -6.42 0.13
C ASP A 90 10.45 -5.10 0.79
N ALA A 91 11.20 -4.62 1.76
CA ALA A 91 10.82 -3.53 2.68
C ALA A 91 9.64 -3.83 3.62
N HIS A 92 9.18 -5.08 3.74
CA HIS A 92 8.35 -5.51 4.88
C HIS A 92 9.23 -6.23 5.93
N TYR A 93 8.97 -6.03 7.22
CA TYR A 93 9.68 -6.77 8.27
C TYR A 93 9.57 -8.30 8.07
N PRO A 94 10.65 -9.09 8.22
CA PRO A 94 11.98 -8.71 8.70
C PRO A 94 12.89 -8.08 7.65
N TYR A 95 13.41 -6.89 7.94
CA TYR A 95 14.36 -6.17 7.07
C TYR A 95 15.72 -6.86 7.03
N ARG A 96 16.27 -7.03 5.84
CA ARG A 96 17.50 -7.76 5.56
C ARG A 96 18.64 -6.80 5.23
N PRO A 97 19.87 -7.10 5.67
CA PRO A 97 21.03 -6.36 5.23
C PRO A 97 21.38 -6.74 3.78
N HIS A 98 21.40 -5.75 2.90
CA HIS A 98 21.84 -5.89 1.51
C HIS A 98 23.29 -5.43 1.35
N LYS A 99 24.24 -6.29 1.76
CA LYS A 99 25.68 -5.97 1.77
C LYS A 99 26.26 -5.79 0.37
N GLU A 100 25.58 -6.31 -0.64
CA GLU A 100 25.89 -6.19 -2.05
C GLU A 100 25.57 -4.80 -2.62
N LEU A 101 24.75 -4.01 -1.94
CA LEU A 101 24.33 -2.69 -2.40
C LEU A 101 25.20 -1.57 -1.81
N PRO A 102 25.38 -0.46 -2.55
CA PRO A 102 26.02 0.72 -2.01
C PRO A 102 25.17 1.35 -0.89
N GLY A 103 25.79 2.10 0.02
CA GLY A 103 25.07 2.97 0.97
C GLY A 103 25.16 2.64 2.46
N ASN A 104 25.79 1.51 2.84
CA ASN A 104 26.06 1.15 4.25
C ASN A 104 24.82 1.27 5.19
N PHE A 105 23.70 0.72 4.74
CA PHE A 105 22.38 0.72 5.39
C PHE A 105 22.26 -0.25 6.58
N GLY A 106 23.35 -0.46 7.31
CA GLY A 106 23.43 -1.47 8.36
C GLY A 106 23.71 -2.88 7.82
N THR A 107 24.49 -3.65 8.59
CA THR A 107 25.00 -4.97 8.17
C THR A 107 24.50 -6.12 9.02
N THR A 108 23.77 -5.80 10.10
CA THR A 108 23.31 -6.75 11.11
C THR A 108 21.78 -6.69 11.17
N PRO A 109 21.08 -7.82 10.98
CA PRO A 109 19.62 -7.84 11.07
C PRO A 109 19.14 -7.44 12.47
N VAL A 110 18.12 -6.58 12.53
CA VAL A 110 17.39 -6.33 13.78
C VAL A 110 16.36 -7.46 13.97
N ARG A 111 16.47 -8.20 15.07
CA ARG A 111 15.63 -9.38 15.36
C ARG A 111 14.37 -9.08 16.17
N ILE A 112 14.27 -7.86 16.69
CA ILE A 112 13.12 -7.40 17.46
C ILE A 112 12.06 -6.96 16.45
N PRO A 113 10.79 -7.35 16.59
CA PRO A 113 9.71 -6.82 15.75
C PRO A 113 9.53 -5.30 15.96
N PRO A 114 9.09 -4.53 14.94
CA PRO A 114 8.91 -3.08 15.05
C PRO A 114 8.00 -2.68 16.22
N LEU A 115 6.89 -3.42 16.40
CA LEU A 115 5.96 -3.23 17.51
C LEU A 115 6.66 -3.33 18.90
N ASP A 116 7.65 -4.22 19.04
CA ASP A 116 8.37 -4.40 20.30
C ASP A 116 9.52 -3.38 20.46
N ALA A 117 9.86 -2.63 19.41
CA ALA A 117 10.90 -1.60 19.40
C ALA A 117 10.38 -0.19 19.74
N HIS A 118 9.10 -0.03 20.05
CA HIS A 118 8.51 1.24 20.51
C HIS A 118 9.37 1.90 21.59
N GLY A 119 9.67 3.19 21.41
CA GLY A 119 10.50 3.97 22.33
C GLY A 119 11.99 3.63 22.36
N GLN A 120 12.46 2.64 21.60
CA GLN A 120 13.87 2.24 21.55
C GLN A 120 14.59 2.93 20.39
N THR A 121 14.94 4.21 20.56
CA THR A 121 15.50 5.06 19.48
C THR A 121 16.68 4.42 18.73
N GLY A 122 17.62 3.77 19.41
CA GLY A 122 18.75 3.10 18.75
C GLY A 122 18.32 1.90 17.89
N THR A 123 17.36 1.12 18.38
CA THR A 123 16.77 0.00 17.64
C THR A 123 15.99 0.49 16.42
N LEU A 124 15.16 1.53 16.59
CA LEU A 124 14.37 2.14 15.51
C LEU A 124 15.25 2.75 14.42
N THR A 125 16.35 3.40 14.81
CA THR A 125 17.34 3.92 13.85
C THR A 125 17.95 2.78 13.03
N ALA A 126 18.40 1.70 13.69
CA ALA A 126 18.96 0.55 12.98
C ALA A 126 17.93 -0.17 12.09
N MET A 127 16.65 -0.19 12.48
CA MET A 127 15.57 -0.71 11.64
C MET A 127 15.35 0.14 10.39
N ARG A 128 15.29 1.46 10.56
CA ARG A 128 15.13 2.41 9.45
C ARG A 128 16.29 2.31 8.47
N ASP A 129 17.53 2.21 8.95
CA ASP A 129 18.68 2.03 8.07
C ASP A 129 18.53 0.75 7.23
N LEU A 130 18.16 -0.39 7.84
CA LEU A 130 17.91 -1.63 7.08
C LEU A 130 16.74 -1.51 6.10
N TYR A 131 15.69 -0.78 6.47
CA TYR A 131 14.54 -0.50 5.61
C TYR A 131 14.93 0.35 4.39
N ASP A 132 15.79 1.35 4.55
CA ASP A 132 16.34 2.13 3.44
C ASP A 132 17.16 1.23 2.50
N GLY A 133 17.90 0.26 3.04
CA GLY A 133 18.61 -0.75 2.26
C GLY A 133 17.68 -1.68 1.46
N GLU A 134 16.56 -2.09 2.05
CA GLU A 134 15.49 -2.85 1.36
C GLU A 134 14.82 -2.03 0.26
N ILE A 135 14.57 -0.73 0.48
CA ILE A 135 14.08 0.19 -0.55
C ILE A 135 15.05 0.25 -1.71
N LEU A 136 16.35 0.46 -1.45
CA LEU A 136 17.36 0.50 -2.50
C LEU A 136 17.40 -0.83 -3.26
N TYR A 137 17.32 -1.97 -2.57
CA TYR A 137 17.25 -3.27 -3.22
C TYR A 137 16.04 -3.37 -4.16
N LEU A 138 14.86 -3.02 -3.67
CA LEU A 138 13.63 -3.05 -4.46
C LEU A 138 13.73 -2.11 -5.68
N ASP A 139 14.27 -0.91 -5.51
CA ASP A 139 14.51 0.04 -6.61
C ASP A 139 15.39 -0.57 -7.71
N THR A 140 16.48 -1.26 -7.35
CA THR A 140 17.31 -1.96 -8.36
C THR A 140 16.54 -3.04 -9.12
N GLN A 141 15.61 -3.73 -8.46
CA GLN A 141 14.77 -4.75 -9.10
C GLN A 141 13.67 -4.13 -9.97
N VAL A 142 13.10 -2.99 -9.58
CA VAL A 142 12.17 -2.21 -10.41
C VAL A 142 12.89 -1.68 -11.66
N GLN A 143 14.11 -1.17 -11.52
CA GLN A 143 14.93 -0.76 -12.67
C GLN A 143 15.15 -1.92 -13.64
N ARG A 144 15.47 -3.12 -13.12
CA ARG A 144 15.62 -4.33 -13.94
C ARG A 144 14.33 -4.73 -14.66
N LEU A 145 13.18 -4.66 -13.98
CA LEU A 145 11.87 -4.90 -14.58
C LEU A 145 11.61 -3.95 -15.76
N LEU A 146 11.78 -2.65 -15.54
CA LEU A 146 11.54 -1.63 -16.57
C LEU A 146 12.50 -1.79 -17.75
N ASN A 147 13.77 -2.12 -17.50
CA ASN A 147 14.76 -2.38 -18.54
C ASN A 147 14.40 -3.62 -19.38
N GLU A 148 13.92 -4.69 -18.76
CA GLU A 148 13.48 -5.91 -19.47
C GLU A 148 12.25 -5.64 -20.35
N LEU A 149 11.27 -4.88 -19.85
CA LEU A 149 10.11 -4.47 -20.65
C LEU A 149 10.52 -3.59 -21.83
N ARG A 150 11.49 -2.68 -21.63
CA ARG A 150 12.04 -1.82 -22.68
C ARG A 150 12.81 -2.62 -23.74
N SER A 151 13.68 -3.56 -23.33
CA SER A 151 14.47 -4.36 -24.26
C SER A 151 13.62 -5.31 -25.12
N ARG A 152 12.40 -5.60 -24.68
CA ARG A 152 11.40 -6.38 -25.43
C ARG A 152 10.41 -5.51 -26.22
N HIS A 153 10.59 -4.18 -26.24
CA HIS A 153 9.68 -3.22 -26.88
C HIS A 153 8.22 -3.31 -26.35
N LEU A 154 8.04 -3.73 -25.10
CA LEU A 154 6.71 -3.84 -24.48
C LEU A 154 6.32 -2.57 -23.72
N LEU A 155 7.31 -1.82 -23.21
CA LEU A 155 7.05 -0.69 -22.33
C LEU A 155 6.22 0.43 -23.01
N ASP A 156 6.37 0.61 -24.33
CA ASP A 156 5.65 1.63 -25.10
C ASP A 156 4.14 1.37 -25.19
N ASN A 157 3.71 0.12 -24.97
CA ASN A 157 2.31 -0.31 -25.02
C ASN A 157 1.86 -1.00 -23.72
N THR A 158 2.49 -0.63 -22.59
CA THR A 158 2.15 -1.18 -21.27
C THR A 158 1.91 -0.04 -20.29
N LEU A 159 0.72 0.00 -19.68
CA LEU A 159 0.48 0.80 -18.48
C LEU A 159 1.17 0.14 -17.28
N VAL A 160 2.21 0.79 -16.77
CA VAL A 160 2.93 0.37 -15.56
C VAL A 160 2.48 1.25 -14.40
N ILE A 161 2.05 0.62 -13.31
CA ILE A 161 1.65 1.29 -12.07
C ILE A 161 2.52 0.74 -10.95
N ILE A 162 3.22 1.63 -10.24
CA ILE A 162 4.05 1.29 -9.07
C ILE A 162 3.45 1.99 -7.86
N THR A 163 3.11 1.22 -6.83
CA THR A 163 2.55 1.75 -5.59
C THR A 163 2.81 0.82 -4.42
N SER A 164 2.42 1.24 -3.21
CA SER A 164 2.44 0.43 -1.99
C SER A 164 1.02 0.22 -1.47
N ASP A 165 0.80 -0.77 -0.61
CA ASP A 165 -0.46 -0.94 0.12
C ASP A 165 -0.52 -0.06 1.38
N HIS A 166 0.62 0.14 2.03
CA HIS A 166 0.82 1.08 3.13
C HIS A 166 2.30 1.52 3.22
N GLY A 167 2.57 2.48 4.11
CA GLY A 167 3.92 2.89 4.51
C GLY A 167 4.41 2.18 5.78
N GLU A 168 5.43 2.71 6.42
CA GLU A 168 6.09 2.10 7.59
C GLU A 168 6.52 3.19 8.57
N GLU A 169 6.41 2.91 9.86
CA GLU A 169 6.72 3.88 10.93
C GLU A 169 7.95 3.43 11.73
N PHE A 170 8.82 4.38 12.08
CA PHE A 170 10.02 4.18 12.91
C PHE A 170 10.07 5.15 14.10
N GLY A 171 8.91 5.54 14.62
CA GLY A 171 8.77 6.40 15.81
C GLY A 171 8.81 7.89 15.52
N GLU A 172 8.57 8.32 14.29
CA GLU A 172 8.62 9.73 13.90
C GLU A 172 7.47 10.57 14.45
N ASN A 173 6.28 9.97 14.57
CA ASN A 173 5.03 10.64 14.97
C ASN A 173 4.93 10.86 16.50
N PRO A 174 3.94 11.65 17.01
CA PRO A 174 3.83 11.97 18.44
C PRO A 174 3.72 10.75 19.36
N HIS A 175 3.17 9.64 18.84
CA HIS A 175 2.94 8.42 19.60
C HIS A 175 4.14 7.48 19.58
N GLY A 176 5.19 7.83 18.81
CA GLY A 176 6.40 7.02 18.67
C GLY A 176 6.11 5.63 18.13
N THR A 177 5.03 5.46 17.37
CA THR A 177 4.58 4.17 16.85
C THR A 177 5.58 3.62 15.83
N ALA A 178 5.69 2.29 15.80
CA ALA A 178 6.68 1.58 15.02
C ALA A 178 6.04 0.38 14.33
N GLY A 179 6.41 0.17 13.06
CA GLY A 179 5.73 -0.76 12.17
C GLY A 179 4.49 -0.13 11.52
N HIS A 180 3.60 -0.98 11.01
CA HIS A 180 2.36 -0.57 10.35
C HIS A 180 1.14 -1.29 10.94
N GLY A 181 -0.06 -0.79 10.61
CA GLY A 181 -1.33 -1.36 11.08
C GLY A 181 -1.56 -1.17 12.60
N VAL A 182 -0.97 -0.10 13.15
CA VAL A 182 -1.09 0.33 14.55
C VAL A 182 -1.67 1.74 14.69
N SER A 183 -1.53 2.57 13.65
CA SER A 183 -1.97 3.97 13.59
C SER A 183 -2.45 4.30 12.17
N LEU A 184 -2.91 5.54 11.97
CA LEU A 184 -3.23 6.11 10.65
C LEU A 184 -2.35 7.33 10.33
N TYR A 185 -1.15 7.48 10.92
CA TYR A 185 -0.28 8.62 10.61
C TYR A 185 0.31 8.56 9.19
N MET A 186 0.75 9.70 8.67
CA MET A 186 1.29 9.90 7.34
C MET A 186 2.45 8.97 6.95
N PRO A 187 3.38 8.59 7.85
CA PRO A 187 4.39 7.58 7.50
C PRO A 187 3.78 6.22 7.13
N SER A 188 2.57 5.89 7.62
CA SER A 188 1.79 4.71 7.22
C SER A 188 0.88 4.92 6.00
N LEU A 189 0.46 6.16 5.71
CA LEU A 189 -0.54 6.43 4.65
C LEU A 189 0.03 7.03 3.36
N ARG A 190 1.11 7.80 3.46
CA ARG A 190 1.69 8.54 2.33
C ARG A 190 2.65 7.68 1.54
N ILE A 191 2.09 6.91 0.63
CA ILE A 191 2.79 5.93 -0.20
C ILE A 191 3.18 6.48 -1.59
N PRO A 192 4.14 5.85 -2.30
CA PRO A 192 4.38 6.15 -3.71
C PRO A 192 3.18 5.72 -4.57
N LEU A 193 2.89 6.51 -5.61
CA LEU A 193 2.01 6.13 -6.72
C LEU A 193 2.58 6.73 -8.02
N LEU A 194 3.16 5.88 -8.85
CA LEU A 194 3.68 6.25 -10.18
C LEU A 194 2.87 5.52 -11.25
N MET A 195 2.49 6.26 -12.31
CA MET A 195 1.84 5.70 -13.49
C MET A 195 2.65 6.06 -14.73
N VAL A 196 2.98 5.07 -15.53
CA VAL A 196 3.74 5.23 -16.78
C VAL A 196 2.94 4.56 -17.89
N HIS A 197 2.46 5.35 -18.84
CA HIS A 197 1.80 4.86 -20.04
C HIS A 197 2.05 5.84 -21.19
N PRO A 198 3.09 5.60 -22.01
CA PRO A 198 3.43 6.49 -23.12
C PRO A 198 2.22 6.78 -24.01
N GLY A 199 1.99 8.06 -24.30
CA GLY A 199 0.87 8.52 -25.13
C GLY A 199 -0.45 8.78 -24.40
N SER A 200 -0.65 8.28 -23.17
CA SER A 200 -1.90 8.51 -22.40
C SER A 200 -1.72 9.14 -21.02
N VAL A 201 -0.56 8.95 -20.39
CA VAL A 201 -0.20 9.60 -19.12
C VAL A 201 0.90 10.63 -19.39
N PRO A 202 0.72 11.93 -19.05
CA PRO A 202 1.72 12.95 -19.32
C PRO A 202 3.02 12.69 -18.55
N GLN A 203 4.14 12.84 -19.26
CA GLN A 203 5.46 12.72 -18.65
C GLN A 203 5.73 13.89 -17.68
N GLY A 204 6.26 13.57 -16.49
CA GLY A 204 6.69 14.56 -15.51
C GLY A 204 5.54 15.26 -14.75
N LEU A 205 4.28 14.88 -15.00
CA LEU A 205 3.15 15.42 -14.24
C LEU A 205 3.21 14.92 -12.79
N ARG A 206 3.22 15.86 -11.84
CA ARG A 206 3.08 15.58 -10.41
C ARG A 206 1.73 16.11 -9.91
N LEU A 207 0.85 15.20 -9.51
CA LEU A 207 -0.40 15.57 -8.85
C LEU A 207 -0.10 16.04 -7.42
N ARG A 208 -0.65 17.20 -7.06
CA ARG A 208 -0.59 17.73 -5.69
C ARG A 208 -1.80 17.32 -4.83
N PRO A 209 -3.03 17.29 -5.37
CA PRO A 209 -4.19 16.90 -4.56
C PRO A 209 -4.02 15.49 -3.98
N PRO A 210 -4.51 15.24 -2.76
CA PRO A 210 -4.50 13.91 -2.17
C PRO A 210 -5.42 12.97 -2.96
N VAL A 211 -4.94 11.76 -3.23
CA VAL A 211 -5.64 10.71 -3.98
C VAL A 211 -5.51 9.38 -3.25
N GLY A 212 -6.43 8.45 -3.48
CA GLY A 212 -6.43 7.15 -2.81
C GLY A 212 -6.14 5.98 -3.74
N LEU A 213 -5.67 4.85 -3.18
CA LEU A 213 -5.55 3.58 -3.92
C LEU A 213 -6.87 3.13 -4.57
N ARG A 214 -8.01 3.55 -3.99
CA ARG A 214 -9.35 3.27 -4.47
C ARG A 214 -9.62 3.82 -5.88
N ASP A 215 -8.86 4.82 -6.31
CA ASP A 215 -8.98 5.48 -7.62
C ASP A 215 -8.24 4.71 -8.73
N ILE A 216 -7.29 3.83 -8.38
CA ILE A 216 -6.46 3.09 -9.35
C ILE A 216 -7.31 2.21 -10.28
N PRO A 217 -8.26 1.37 -9.79
CA PRO A 217 -9.03 0.50 -10.69
C PRO A 217 -9.86 1.29 -11.71
N ALA A 218 -10.51 2.38 -11.28
CA ALA A 218 -11.25 3.27 -12.17
C ALA A 218 -10.32 3.92 -13.21
N THR A 219 -9.14 4.36 -12.78
CA THR A 219 -8.12 4.94 -13.67
C THR A 219 -7.65 3.95 -14.74
N VAL A 220 -7.38 2.70 -14.36
CA VAL A 220 -6.97 1.64 -15.30
C VAL A 220 -8.05 1.40 -16.35
N LEU A 221 -9.31 1.27 -15.94
CA LEU A 221 -10.41 1.05 -16.90
C LEU A 221 -10.55 2.20 -17.89
N THR A 222 -10.53 3.45 -17.41
CA THR A 222 -10.60 4.64 -18.27
C THR A 222 -9.42 4.71 -19.25
N LEU A 223 -8.19 4.46 -18.79
CA LEU A 223 -7.00 4.50 -19.66
C LEU A 223 -6.98 3.38 -20.71
N LEU A 224 -7.70 2.28 -20.49
CA LEU A 224 -7.85 1.18 -21.44
C LEU A 224 -9.09 1.34 -22.34
N GLY A 225 -9.83 2.44 -22.24
CA GLY A 225 -11.01 2.72 -23.06
C GLY A 225 -12.25 1.91 -22.67
N PHE A 226 -12.30 1.38 -21.44
CA PHE A 226 -13.51 0.73 -20.92
C PHE A 226 -14.46 1.78 -20.36
N ASP A 227 -15.34 2.29 -21.24
CA ASP A 227 -16.45 3.16 -20.87
C ASP A 227 -17.58 2.32 -20.27
N SER A 228 -17.55 2.10 -18.96
CA SER A 228 -18.63 1.43 -18.25
C SER A 228 -19.10 2.25 -17.05
N GLU A 229 -20.34 2.02 -16.64
CA GLU A 229 -20.90 2.51 -15.36
C GLU A 229 -19.89 2.33 -14.22
N PRO A 230 -19.90 3.17 -13.17
CA PRO A 230 -18.90 3.12 -12.09
C PRO A 230 -18.85 1.75 -11.40
N MET A 231 -18.00 0.85 -11.90
CA MET A 231 -17.82 -0.50 -11.37
C MET A 231 -17.06 -0.48 -10.04
N PHE A 232 -16.20 0.53 -9.86
CA PHE A 232 -15.40 0.73 -8.67
C PHE A 232 -15.82 2.03 -7.97
N PRO A 233 -15.70 2.10 -6.62
CA PRO A 233 -16.12 3.26 -5.85
C PRO A 233 -15.20 4.49 -6.00
N GLY A 234 -13.99 4.32 -6.56
CA GLY A 234 -13.06 5.42 -6.83
C GLY A 234 -13.34 6.14 -8.14
N ARG A 235 -12.60 7.22 -8.40
CA ARG A 235 -12.68 8.02 -9.62
C ARG A 235 -11.40 7.90 -10.42
N SER A 236 -11.50 7.94 -11.75
CA SER A 236 -10.30 7.94 -12.58
C SER A 236 -9.44 9.17 -12.29
N LEU A 237 -8.16 8.96 -11.98
CA LEU A 237 -7.16 10.02 -11.87
C LEU A 237 -6.91 10.70 -13.22
N SER A 238 -7.30 10.09 -14.33
CA SER A 238 -7.13 10.70 -15.64
C SER A 238 -7.81 12.06 -15.76
N GLN A 239 -8.85 12.35 -14.95
CA GLN A 239 -9.49 13.66 -14.87
C GLN A 239 -8.49 14.83 -14.63
N PHE A 240 -7.32 14.56 -14.04
CA PHE A 240 -6.29 15.57 -13.81
C PHE A 240 -5.47 15.92 -15.06
N TRP A 241 -5.56 15.13 -16.15
CA TRP A 241 -4.78 15.36 -17.38
C TRP A 241 -5.53 15.13 -18.70
N THR A 242 -6.69 14.48 -18.69
CA THR A 242 -7.53 14.26 -19.87
C THR A 242 -8.61 15.32 -19.99
N ALA A 243 -8.42 16.51 -19.43
CA ALA A 243 -9.42 17.58 -19.40
C ALA A 243 -9.72 18.13 -20.81
N SER A 244 -10.44 17.33 -21.60
CA SER A 244 -11.21 17.72 -22.78
C SER A 244 -12.61 18.08 -22.29
N GLU A 245 -12.74 19.28 -21.74
CA GLU A 245 -13.92 20.16 -21.69
C GLU A 245 -13.68 21.19 -20.58
N ALA A 246 -13.44 22.43 -20.99
CA ALA A 246 -12.86 23.52 -20.20
C ALA A 246 -13.72 24.06 -19.03
N GLN A 247 -14.62 23.28 -18.41
CA GLN A 247 -15.63 23.82 -17.47
C GLN A 247 -16.04 22.91 -16.30
N ARG A 248 -15.55 21.67 -16.16
CA ARG A 248 -15.89 20.84 -14.99
C ARG A 248 -14.79 20.94 -13.91
N PRO A 249 -15.12 21.37 -12.68
CA PRO A 249 -14.21 21.26 -11.56
C PRO A 249 -13.78 19.80 -11.40
N VAL A 250 -12.47 19.58 -11.24
CA VAL A 250 -11.96 18.27 -10.87
C VAL A 250 -12.50 17.96 -9.47
N GLU A 251 -13.34 16.94 -9.36
CA GLU A 251 -13.89 16.55 -8.07
C GLU A 251 -12.87 15.66 -7.35
N VAL A 252 -12.19 16.26 -6.38
CA VAL A 252 -11.31 15.55 -5.45
C VAL A 252 -12.17 15.04 -4.31
N ARG A 253 -12.26 13.71 -4.17
CA ARG A 253 -12.86 13.10 -2.99
C ARG A 253 -11.78 12.92 -1.94
N PRO A 254 -12.02 13.32 -0.68
CA PRO A 254 -11.08 13.07 0.40
C PRO A 254 -10.76 11.56 0.46
N PRO A 255 -9.47 11.15 0.38
CA PRO A 255 -9.12 9.76 0.60
C PRO A 255 -9.47 9.38 2.03
N LEU A 256 -10.09 8.20 2.18
CA LEU A 256 -10.45 7.60 3.46
C LEU A 256 -9.44 6.49 3.78
N ALA A 257 -8.90 6.49 4.99
CA ALA A 257 -8.18 5.36 5.56
C ALA A 257 -8.90 4.88 6.83
N GLU A 258 -8.93 3.57 7.05
CA GLU A 258 -9.61 2.96 8.20
C GLU A 258 -8.74 1.86 8.79
N LEU A 259 -8.73 1.77 10.11
CA LEU A 259 -8.04 0.71 10.85
C LEU A 259 -8.96 0.21 11.96
N SER A 260 -9.35 -1.06 11.88
CA SER A 260 -10.23 -1.67 12.89
C SER A 260 -9.56 -1.75 14.26
N LEU A 261 -10.37 -1.75 15.32
CA LEU A 261 -9.94 -1.99 16.69
C LEU A 261 -9.11 -3.29 16.79
N ARG A 262 -7.94 -3.19 17.42
CA ARG A 262 -7.04 -4.30 17.68
C ARG A 262 -6.66 -4.33 19.16
N SER A 263 -7.60 -4.79 19.99
CA SER A 263 -7.46 -4.86 21.45
C SER A 263 -6.27 -5.71 21.95
N TRP A 264 -5.69 -6.57 21.11
CA TRP A 264 -4.48 -7.35 21.43
C TRP A 264 -3.16 -6.59 21.23
N LEU A 265 -3.18 -5.39 20.63
CA LEU A 265 -2.01 -4.53 20.49
C LEU A 265 -1.60 -3.98 21.88
N PRO A 266 -0.36 -3.50 22.03
CA PRO A 266 0.04 -2.76 23.23
C PRO A 266 -0.82 -1.49 23.42
N ARG A 267 -0.99 -1.07 24.68
CA ARG A 267 -1.79 0.13 25.05
C ARG A 267 -1.27 1.45 24.47
N TRP A 268 0.00 1.49 24.09
CA TRP A 268 0.60 2.65 23.45
C TRP A 268 0.11 2.81 21.99
N ALA A 269 -0.34 1.73 21.33
CA ALA A 269 -0.78 1.79 19.95
C ALA A 269 -2.18 2.43 19.85
N PRO A 270 -2.37 3.45 18.98
CA PRO A 270 -3.67 4.11 18.81
C PRO A 270 -4.82 3.14 18.53
N ALA A 271 -4.62 2.17 17.63
CA ALA A 271 -5.63 1.15 17.27
C ALA A 271 -5.96 0.16 18.40
N ASN A 272 -5.30 0.23 19.55
CA ASN A 272 -5.71 -0.51 20.75
C ASN A 272 -6.91 0.14 21.45
N ARG A 273 -7.12 1.44 21.27
CA ARG A 273 -8.09 2.26 22.03
C ARG A 273 -9.44 2.40 21.35
N GLY A 274 -9.53 2.06 20.08
CA GLY A 274 -10.75 2.07 19.27
C GLY A 274 -10.41 1.84 17.80
N ALA A 275 -11.43 1.66 16.96
CA ALA A 275 -11.24 1.76 15.52
C ALA A 275 -10.87 3.19 15.14
N LEU A 276 -9.98 3.34 14.15
CA LEU A 276 -9.54 4.64 13.63
C LEU A 276 -10.11 4.83 12.23
N SER A 277 -10.48 6.07 11.93
CA SER A 277 -10.81 6.53 10.58
C SER A 277 -10.11 7.85 10.33
N SER A 278 -9.60 8.06 9.13
CA SER A 278 -8.99 9.33 8.76
C SER A 278 -9.35 9.77 7.35
N ILE A 279 -9.39 11.08 7.16
CA ILE A 279 -9.59 11.72 5.86
C ILE A 279 -8.58 12.85 5.65
N VAL A 280 -8.22 13.09 4.38
CA VAL A 280 -7.36 14.20 3.99
C VAL A 280 -8.15 15.18 3.13
N ILE A 281 -8.22 16.44 3.56
CA ILE A 281 -8.83 17.54 2.80
C ILE A 281 -7.77 18.62 2.63
N ASP A 282 -7.47 18.97 1.38
CA ASP A 282 -6.37 19.88 1.04
C ASP A 282 -5.04 19.42 1.67
N ASN A 283 -4.46 20.21 2.58
CA ASN A 283 -3.23 19.90 3.31
C ASN A 283 -3.48 19.35 4.72
N LEU A 284 -4.75 19.20 5.11
CA LEU A 284 -5.14 18.81 6.45
C LEU A 284 -5.49 17.33 6.51
N HIS A 285 -4.89 16.64 7.47
CA HIS A 285 -5.18 15.26 7.79
C HIS A 285 -5.89 15.18 9.13
N TYR A 286 -7.08 14.62 9.10
CA TYR A 286 -7.95 14.48 10.25
C TYR A 286 -8.06 13.00 10.63
N ILE A 287 -7.79 12.67 11.89
CA ILE A 287 -7.90 11.33 12.44
C ILE A 287 -8.96 11.34 13.54
N ARG A 288 -9.88 10.38 13.49
CA ARG A 288 -10.89 10.16 14.53
C ARG A 288 -10.78 8.74 15.05
N ASN A 289 -10.78 8.61 16.37
CA ASN A 289 -10.87 7.36 17.08
C ASN A 289 -12.32 7.12 17.54
N GLU A 290 -12.75 5.87 17.52
CA GLU A 290 -14.07 5.43 17.99
C GLU A 290 -14.33 5.83 19.45
N ASN A 291 -13.28 5.98 20.26
CA ASN A 291 -13.40 6.46 21.65
C ASN A 291 -13.71 7.98 21.76
N GLY A 292 -13.77 8.71 20.64
CA GLY A 292 -14.04 10.15 20.58
C GLY A 292 -12.80 11.04 20.57
N GLU A 293 -11.58 10.48 20.63
CA GLU A 293 -10.35 11.25 20.41
C GLU A 293 -10.26 11.69 18.94
N GLU A 294 -9.84 12.93 18.72
CA GLU A 294 -9.75 13.56 17.41
C GLU A 294 -8.42 14.31 17.31
N GLU A 295 -7.77 14.19 16.16
CA GLU A 295 -6.47 14.79 15.88
C GLU A 295 -6.53 15.45 14.49
N LEU A 296 -5.87 16.59 14.33
CA LEU A 296 -5.83 17.35 13.08
C LEU A 296 -4.42 17.87 12.80
N TYR A 297 -3.88 17.58 11.63
CA TYR A 297 -2.51 17.93 11.27
C TYR A 297 -2.44 18.63 9.91
N ASP A 298 -1.55 19.60 9.75
CA ASP A 298 -1.09 20.03 8.43
C ASP A 298 0.07 19.14 8.01
N PHE A 299 -0.18 18.13 7.17
CA PHE A 299 0.85 17.15 6.82
C PHE A 299 1.90 17.67 5.82
N VAL A 300 1.69 18.87 5.27
CA VAL A 300 2.65 19.51 4.37
C VAL A 300 3.71 20.23 5.17
N GLU A 301 3.30 21.02 6.16
CA GLU A 301 4.20 21.75 7.06
C GLU A 301 4.73 20.85 8.19
N ASP A 302 3.95 19.85 8.61
CA ASP A 302 4.30 18.88 9.64
C ASP A 302 4.16 17.43 9.13
N PRO A 303 5.11 16.95 8.31
CA PRO A 303 5.04 15.61 7.69
C PRO A 303 5.12 14.46 8.69
N TRP A 304 5.54 14.75 9.93
CA TRP A 304 5.60 13.78 11.03
C TRP A 304 4.44 13.96 12.01
N GLU A 305 3.55 14.92 11.75
CA GLU A 305 2.30 15.11 12.48
C GLU A 305 2.53 15.31 13.99
N ARG A 306 3.58 16.06 14.33
CA ARG A 306 4.00 16.30 15.72
C ARG A 306 3.17 17.35 16.46
N HIS A 307 2.45 18.20 15.74
CA HIS A 307 1.70 19.33 16.26
C HIS A 307 0.22 19.18 15.93
N ASP A 308 -0.53 18.65 16.89
CA ASP A 308 -1.98 18.52 16.77
C ASP A 308 -2.66 19.89 16.85
N LEU A 309 -3.41 20.21 15.80
CA LEU A 309 -4.17 21.44 15.63
C LEU A 309 -5.60 21.32 16.18
N ALA A 310 -6.11 20.11 16.45
CA ALA A 310 -7.47 19.91 16.91
C ALA A 310 -7.81 20.70 18.19
N PRO A 311 -6.92 20.80 19.21
CA PRO A 311 -7.19 21.60 20.41
C PRO A 311 -7.32 23.11 20.16
N LEU A 312 -6.78 23.60 19.05
CA LEU A 312 -6.76 25.03 18.68
C LEU A 312 -7.74 25.36 17.54
N ALA A 313 -8.28 24.34 16.87
CA ALA A 313 -9.20 24.50 15.77
C ALA A 313 -10.51 25.15 16.23
N ALA A 314 -11.05 26.06 15.41
CA ALA A 314 -12.40 26.54 15.62
C ALA A 314 -13.37 25.36 15.53
N SER A 315 -14.40 25.30 16.39
CA SER A 315 -15.36 24.18 16.43
C SER A 315 -15.93 23.84 15.04
N GLY A 316 -16.23 24.88 14.24
CA GLY A 316 -16.75 24.70 12.89
C GLY A 316 -15.81 23.99 11.92
N THR A 317 -14.49 23.99 12.15
CA THR A 317 -13.53 23.25 11.33
C THR A 317 -13.63 21.75 11.60
N LEU A 318 -13.61 21.32 12.87
CA LEU A 318 -13.76 19.90 13.21
C LEU A 318 -15.14 19.38 12.81
N ASP A 319 -16.19 20.18 12.94
CA ASP A 319 -17.54 19.82 12.49
C ASP A 319 -17.59 19.52 10.98
N GLN A 320 -16.85 20.27 10.15
CA GLN A 320 -16.75 20.01 8.71
C GLN A 320 -16.04 18.68 8.40
N PHE A 321 -14.96 18.36 9.12
CA PHE A 321 -14.26 17.08 8.98
C PHE A 321 -15.12 15.91 9.42
N ARG A 322 -15.82 16.01 10.56
CA ARG A 322 -16.76 14.98 11.04
C ARG A 322 -17.85 14.72 10.01
N ALA A 323 -18.52 15.77 9.53
CA ALA A 323 -19.58 15.64 8.54
C ALA A 323 -19.08 15.02 7.22
N SER A 324 -17.87 15.40 6.78
CA SER A 324 -17.26 14.83 5.58
C SER A 324 -16.92 13.36 5.74
N LEU A 325 -16.35 12.98 6.89
CA LEU A 325 -16.03 11.58 7.22
C LEU A 325 -17.30 10.72 7.24
N GLU A 326 -18.34 11.19 7.94
CA GLU A 326 -19.63 10.49 8.05
C GLU A 326 -20.28 10.30 6.68
N ALA A 327 -20.35 11.35 5.85
CA ALA A 327 -20.90 11.26 4.49
C ALA A 327 -20.14 10.26 3.60
N ILE A 328 -18.81 10.21 3.71
CA ILE A 328 -17.99 9.24 2.96
C ILE A 328 -18.27 7.81 3.45
N GLN A 329 -18.35 7.59 4.76
CA GLN A 329 -18.61 6.26 5.34
C GLN A 329 -20.00 5.74 5.00
N GLU A 330 -21.03 6.59 5.06
CA GLU A 330 -22.39 6.24 4.65
C GLU A 330 -22.45 5.85 3.17
N SER A 331 -21.79 6.62 2.29
CA SER A 331 -21.75 6.32 0.86
C SER A 331 -21.07 4.97 0.55
N ALA A 332 -20.12 4.55 1.38
CA ALA A 332 -19.44 3.27 1.27
C ALA A 332 -20.31 2.09 1.73
N GLN A 333 -21.15 2.30 2.76
CA GLN A 333 -22.07 1.28 3.26
C GLN A 333 -23.22 0.99 2.29
N HIS A 334 -23.81 2.02 1.67
CA HIS A 334 -24.91 1.89 0.70
C HIS A 334 -24.53 1.19 -0.61
N ARG A 335 -23.24 1.06 -0.92
CA ARG A 335 -22.74 0.37 -2.13
C ARG A 335 -22.32 -1.08 -1.88
N ARG A 336 -22.47 -1.61 -0.67
CA ARG A 336 -22.28 -3.05 -0.43
C ARG A 336 -23.47 -3.78 -1.08
N PRO A 337 -23.25 -4.75 -1.98
CA PRO A 337 -24.34 -5.62 -2.41
C PRO A 337 -24.93 -6.28 -1.16
N THR A 338 -26.25 -6.33 -1.07
CA THR A 338 -26.93 -7.19 -0.09
C THR A 338 -26.37 -8.60 -0.29
N GLN A 339 -25.80 -9.15 0.78
CA GLN A 339 -25.46 -10.57 0.81
C GLN A 339 -26.78 -11.33 0.92
N ASP A 340 -27.38 -11.65 -0.22
CA ASP A 340 -28.41 -12.68 -0.35
C ASP A 340 -27.77 -14.00 -0.77
#